data_AF-A0A3B9LEK2-F1
#
_entry.id   AF-A0A3B9LEK2-F1
#
_cell.length_a   1.000
_cell.length_b   1.000
_cell.length_c   1.000
_cell.angle_alpha   90.00
_cell.angle_beta   90.00
_cell.angle_gamma   90.00
#
_symmetry.space_group_name_H-M   'P 1'
#
loop_
_entity.id
_entity.type
_entity.pdbx_description
1 polymer ?
#
loop_
_entity_poly.entity_id
_entity_poly.type
_entity_poly.pdbx_seq_one_letter_code
_entity_poly.pdbx_strand_id
1 'polypeptide(L)' 'MGKRRRAREAAIQYHFWRDLQRGEGPEHIADFWEFCPGTPRVREFAQPLIEGMVAHLPEIDERICRYCENYEFHRI' A
#
# COMPACT_ATOMS: atom_id res chain seq x y z
N MET A 1 3.00 2.85 -20.04
CA MET A 1 2.28 2.07 -18.98
C MET A 1 0.93 2.72 -18.70
N GLY A 2 -0.15 1.94 -18.59
CA GLY A 2 -1.51 2.48 -18.36
C GLY A 2 -1.77 2.99 -16.94
N LYS A 3 -2.77 3.89 -16.79
CA LYS A 3 -3.20 4.52 -15.52
C LYS A 3 -3.26 3.54 -14.34
N ARG A 4 -3.98 2.41 -14.53
CA ARG A 4 -4.21 1.42 -13.47
C ARG A 4 -2.92 0.74 -12.97
N ARG A 5 -1.95 0.51 -13.86
CA ARG A 5 -0.67 -0.11 -13.48
C ARG A 5 0.14 0.86 -12.61
N ARG A 6 0.27 2.12 -13.03
CA ARG A 6 0.98 3.14 -12.25
C ARG A 6 0.33 3.41 -10.89
N ALA A 7 -1.00 3.39 -10.83
CA ALA A 7 -1.71 3.60 -9.57
C ALA A 7 -1.50 2.44 -8.57
N ARG A 8 -1.49 1.18 -9.04
CA ARG A 8 -1.15 0.03 -8.18
C ARG A 8 0.30 0.06 -7.72
N GLU A 9 1.21 0.47 -8.60
CA GLU A 9 2.63 0.65 -8.26
C GLU A 9 2.82 1.70 -7.16
N ALA A 10 2.14 2.85 -7.27
CA ALA A 10 2.15 3.88 -6.23
C ALA A 10 1.56 3.37 -4.90
N ALA A 11 0.46 2.61 -4.94
CA ALA A 11 -0.09 2.01 -3.72
C ALA A 11 0.91 1.08 -3.02
N ILE A 12 1.57 0.19 -3.77
CA ILE A 12 2.61 -0.70 -3.22
C ILE A 12 3.77 0.10 -2.61
N GLN A 13 4.25 1.15 -3.31
CA GLN A 13 5.32 2.02 -2.81
C GLN A 13 4.95 2.70 -1.48
N TYR A 14 3.71 3.16 -1.35
CA TYR A 14 3.21 3.75 -0.11
C TYR A 14 3.23 2.74 1.05
N HIS A 15 2.67 1.53 0.83
CA HIS A 15 2.63 0.51 1.89
C HIS A 15 4.02 0.01 2.28
N PHE A 16 4.94 -0.10 1.32
CA PHE A 16 6.33 -0.42 1.59
C PHE A 16 7.00 0.64 2.47
N TRP A 17 6.81 1.92 2.16
CA TRP A 17 7.35 3.01 3.00
C TRP A 17 6.74 3.02 4.40
N ARG A 18 5.41 2.81 4.52
CA ARG A 18 4.76 2.65 5.82
C ARG A 18 5.34 1.47 6.63
N ASP A 19 5.63 0.36 5.98
CA ASP A 19 6.18 -0.83 6.63
C ASP A 19 7.61 -0.58 7.15
N LEU A 20 8.45 0.11 6.38
CA LEU A 20 9.78 0.55 6.83
C LEU A 20 9.75 1.43 8.09
N GLN A 21 8.64 2.14 8.30
CA GLN A 21 8.35 2.97 9.47
C GLN A 21 7.55 2.21 10.54
N ARG A 22 7.59 0.87 10.54
CA ARG A 22 6.91 0.00 11.52
C ARG A 22 5.38 0.17 11.54
N GLY A 23 4.79 0.42 10.38
CA GLY A 23 3.36 0.61 10.24
C GLY A 23 2.91 2.05 10.45
N GLU A 24 3.81 2.96 10.78
CA GLU A 24 3.57 4.40 10.77
C GLU A 24 3.72 4.89 9.32
N GLY A 25 2.62 5.33 8.69
CA GLY A 25 2.73 5.96 7.37
C GLY A 25 3.39 7.33 7.49
N PRO A 26 3.69 8.00 6.38
CA PRO A 26 3.88 9.45 6.45
C PRO A 26 2.66 10.07 7.16
N GLU A 27 2.88 11.03 8.08
CA GLU A 27 1.81 11.71 8.81
C GLU A 27 0.73 12.26 7.87
N HIS A 28 1.18 12.68 6.67
CA HIS A 28 0.31 13.11 5.60
C HIS A 28 0.62 12.37 4.29
N ILE A 29 -0.41 11.81 3.66
CA ILE A 29 -0.27 11.22 2.31
C ILE A 29 0.19 12.25 1.26
N ALA A 30 0.07 13.54 1.55
CA ALA A 30 0.63 14.62 0.74
C ALA A 30 2.14 14.47 0.57
N ASP A 31 2.85 14.14 1.66
CA ASP A 31 4.30 13.94 1.67
C ASP A 31 4.68 12.82 0.70
N PHE A 32 3.92 11.72 0.72
CA PHE A 32 4.11 10.65 -0.27
C PHE A 32 3.99 11.14 -1.71
N TRP A 33 3.00 11.98 -2.02
CA TRP A 33 2.78 12.49 -3.37
C TRP A 33 3.83 13.53 -3.82
N GLU A 34 4.57 14.12 -2.90
CA GLU A 34 5.74 14.96 -3.20
C GLU A 34 6.92 14.10 -3.69
N PHE A 35 7.20 12.98 -3.02
CA PHE A 35 8.29 12.06 -3.38
C PHE A 35 7.95 11.12 -4.54
N CYS A 36 6.70 10.71 -4.68
CA CYS A 36 6.20 9.85 -5.75
C CYS A 36 5.18 10.59 -6.64
N PRO A 37 5.64 11.47 -7.55
CA PRO A 37 4.73 12.29 -8.34
C PRO A 37 3.88 11.46 -9.31
N GLY A 38 2.59 11.32 -8.98
CA GLY A 38 1.56 10.77 -9.87
C GLY A 38 0.73 11.88 -10.54
N THR A 39 0.24 11.65 -11.76
CA THR A 39 -0.77 12.53 -12.37
C THR A 39 -2.07 12.49 -11.57
N PRO A 40 -2.96 13.52 -11.63
CA PRO A 40 -4.19 13.55 -10.83
C PRO A 40 -5.04 12.28 -11.00
N ARG A 41 -5.15 11.79 -12.25
CA ARG A 41 -5.87 10.54 -12.55
C ARG A 41 -5.22 9.31 -11.91
N VAL A 42 -3.91 9.25 -11.76
CA VAL A 42 -3.22 8.15 -11.08
C VAL A 42 -3.50 8.22 -9.58
N ARG A 43 -3.40 9.42 -8.98
CA ARG A 43 -3.68 9.65 -7.55
C ARG A 43 -5.10 9.24 -7.19
N GLU A 44 -6.08 9.69 -7.97
CA GLU A 44 -7.51 9.34 -7.81
C GLU A 44 -7.74 7.81 -7.77
N PHE A 45 -6.99 7.04 -8.57
CA PHE A 45 -7.14 5.57 -8.56
C PHE A 45 -6.33 4.91 -7.44
N ALA A 46 -5.20 5.48 -7.05
CA ALA A 46 -4.33 4.92 -6.02
C ALA A 46 -4.86 5.18 -4.60
N GLN A 47 -5.45 6.36 -4.37
CA GLN A 47 -5.97 6.79 -3.07
C GLN A 47 -6.88 5.73 -2.40
N PRO A 48 -7.96 5.22 -3.04
CA PRO A 48 -8.80 4.21 -2.41
C PRO A 48 -8.10 2.86 -2.20
N LEU A 49 -7.07 2.53 -3.00
CA LEU A 49 -6.28 1.32 -2.77
C LEU A 49 -5.41 1.45 -1.52
N ILE A 50 -4.79 2.62 -1.34
CA ILE A 50 -3.95 2.93 -0.19
C ILE A 50 -4.79 2.93 1.09
N GLU A 51 -5.85 3.73 1.10
CA GLU A 51 -6.73 3.87 2.26
C GLU A 51 -7.43 2.56 2.60
N GLY A 52 -7.96 1.86 1.59
CA GLY A 52 -8.62 0.58 1.76
C GLY A 52 -7.67 -0.48 2.32
N MET A 53 -6.44 -0.58 1.82
CA MET A 53 -5.50 -1.52 2.39
C MET A 53 -5.14 -1.14 3.83
N VAL A 54 -4.83 0.12 4.15
CA VAL A 54 -4.55 0.55 5.54
C VAL A 54 -5.70 0.19 6.48
N ALA A 55 -6.95 0.47 6.08
CA ALA A 55 -8.13 0.21 6.89
C ALA A 55 -8.40 -1.29 7.13
N HIS A 56 -8.06 -2.14 6.17
CA HIS A 56 -8.34 -3.57 6.19
C HIS A 56 -7.10 -4.44 6.43
N LEU A 57 -5.95 -3.86 6.81
CA LEU A 57 -4.69 -4.59 7.00
C LEU A 57 -4.84 -5.82 7.91
N PRO A 58 -5.44 -5.75 9.11
CA PRO A 58 -5.59 -6.94 9.96
C PRO A 58 -6.40 -8.06 9.30
N GLU A 59 -7.47 -7.71 8.58
CA GLU A 59 -8.31 -8.67 7.86
C GLU A 59 -7.57 -9.30 6.66
N ILE A 60 -6.81 -8.48 5.93
CA ILE A 60 -5.98 -8.93 4.81
C ILE A 60 -4.90 -9.89 5.31
N ASP A 61 -4.19 -9.52 6.38
CA ASP A 61 -3.13 -10.33 6.98
C ASP A 61 -3.68 -11.65 7.51
N GLU A 62 -4.82 -11.64 8.23
CA GLU A 62 -5.49 -12.86 8.68
C GLU A 62 -5.84 -13.77 7.50
N ARG A 63 -6.37 -13.19 6.43
CA ARG A 63 -6.76 -13.93 5.24
C ARG A 63 -5.56 -14.53 4.51
N ILE A 64 -4.42 -13.83 4.44
CA ILE A 64 -3.19 -14.37 3.87
C ILE A 64 -2.64 -15.49 4.75
N CYS A 65 -2.55 -15.26 6.08
CA CYS A 65 -2.06 -16.23 7.05
C CYS A 65 -2.81 -17.57 6.97
N ARG A 66 -4.13 -17.54 6.73
CA ARG A 66 -4.96 -18.75 6.56
C ARG A 66 -4.46 -19.70 5.45
N TYR A 67 -3.77 -19.17 4.45
CA TYR A 67 -3.24 -19.94 3.32
C TYR A 67 -1.70 -20.03 3.31
N CYS A 68 -1.03 -19.55 4.36
CA CYS A 68 0.41 -19.73 4.54
C CYS A 68 0.71 -21.14 5.10
N GLU A 69 0.78 -22.13 4.21
CA GLU A 69 1.23 -23.48 4.57
C GLU A 69 2.77 -23.54 4.61
N ASN A 70 3.35 -23.97 5.74
CA ASN A 70 4.79 -24.13 5.93
C ASN A 70 5.64 -22.84 5.80
N TYR A 71 5.01 -21.66 5.79
CA TYR A 71 5.67 -20.35 5.82
C TYR A 71 5.14 -19.52 6.98
N GLU A 72 6.05 -18.86 7.68
CA GLU A 72 5.67 -17.89 8.70
C GLU A 72 5.41 -16.54 8.02
N PHE A 73 4.25 -15.93 8.30
CA PHE A 73 3.82 -14.70 7.63
C PHE A 73 4.84 -13.55 7.74
N HIS A 74 5.53 -13.43 8.88
CA HIS A 74 6.56 -12.40 9.10
C HIS A 74 7.85 -12.59 8.26
N ARG A 75 7.96 -13.70 7.53
CA ARG A 75 9.09 -14.00 6.62
C ARG A 75 8.78 -13.67 5.15
N ILE A 76 7.57 -13.17 4.88
CA ILE A 76 7.08 -12.73 3.57
C ILE A 76 7.04 -11.20 3.59
#